data_AF-A0A7J5B0Z3-F1
#
_entry.id   AF-A0A7J5B0Z3-F1
#
_cell.length_a   1.000
_cell.length_b   1.000
_cell.length_c   1.000
_cell.angle_alpha   90.00
_cell.angle_beta   90.00
_cell.angle_gamma   90.00
#
_symmetry.space_group_name_H-M   'P 1'
#
loop_
_entity.id
_entity.type
_entity.pdbx_description
1 polymer ?
#
loop_
_entity_poly.entity_id
_entity_poly.type
_entity_poly.pdbx_seq_one_letter_code
_entity_poly.pdbx_strand_id
1 'polypeptide(L)'
;MKVMHLDGSSDPARVEDLPALLAELDGASDDEPDVGAGDPYGWFVTAYSSGTVVLAHAARPHDPEFVLSHVPRGEALTIFAEVLRGDMDAVRARPWIEE
;
A
#
# COMPACT_ATOMS: atom_id res chain seq x y z
N MET A 1 9.03 8.43 -5.31
CA MET A 1 8.07 8.07 -4.25
C MET A 1 6.82 8.91 -4.47
N LYS A 2 5.66 8.26 -4.48
CA LYS A 2 4.35 8.89 -4.68
C LYS A 2 3.34 8.21 -3.77
N VAL A 3 2.35 8.96 -3.29
CA VAL A 3 1.18 8.44 -2.59
C VAL A 3 -0.04 8.69 -3.46
N MET A 4 -1.01 7.80 -3.39
CA MET A 4 -2.31 7.92 -4.05
C MET A 4 -3.36 8.03 -2.96
N HIS A 5 -4.12 9.12 -3.01
CA HIS A 5 -5.22 9.42 -2.09
C HIS A 5 -6.52 8.79 -2.57
N LEU A 6 -7.54 8.76 -1.69
CA LEU A 6 -8.89 8.30 -2.01
C LEU A 6 -9.49 8.97 -3.26
N ASP A 7 -9.20 10.25 -3.46
CA ASP A 7 -9.73 11.02 -4.58
C ASP A 7 -9.00 10.78 -5.91
N GLY A 8 -8.06 9.81 -5.92
CA GLY A 8 -7.23 9.47 -7.06
C GLY A 8 -6.14 10.49 -7.37
N SER A 9 -5.99 11.55 -6.56
CA SER A 9 -4.86 12.47 -6.67
C SER A 9 -3.57 11.79 -6.22
N SER A 10 -2.43 12.34 -6.65
CA SER A 10 -1.12 11.84 -6.28
C SER A 10 -0.17 12.94 -5.92
N ASP A 11 0.37 12.85 -4.71
CA ASP A 11 1.33 13.79 -4.16
C ASP A 11 2.72 13.16 -4.01
N PRO A 12 3.79 13.98 -3.99
CA PRO A 12 5.11 13.52 -3.58
C PRO A 12 5.04 13.02 -2.12
N ALA A 13 5.22 11.72 -1.95
CA ALA A 13 5.08 11.06 -0.66
C ALA A 13 6.23 11.37 0.30
N ARG A 14 5.92 11.75 1.54
CA ARG A 14 6.84 11.61 2.68
C ARG A 14 6.29 10.55 3.63
N VAL A 15 7.20 9.84 4.30
CA VAL A 15 6.83 8.83 5.31
C VAL A 15 5.98 9.43 6.44
N GLU A 16 6.17 10.72 6.73
CA GLU A 16 5.46 11.48 7.75
C GLU A 16 3.96 11.65 7.44
N ASP A 17 3.59 11.59 6.16
CA ASP A 17 2.21 11.77 5.68
C ASP A 17 1.40 10.45 5.73
N LEU A 18 2.09 9.31 5.91
CA LEU A 18 1.45 7.99 5.88
C LEU A 18 0.33 7.81 6.91
N PRO A 19 0.43 8.27 8.18
CA PRO A 19 -0.68 8.12 9.12
C PRO A 19 -1.94 8.87 8.67
N ALA A 20 -1.77 10.06 8.07
CA ALA A 20 -2.88 10.86 7.57
C ALA A 20 -3.50 10.23 6.32
N LEU A 21 -2.66 9.80 5.36
CA LEU A 21 -3.10 9.05 4.19
C LEU A 21 -3.91 7.84 4.63
N LEU A 22 -3.35 7.05 5.52
CA LEU A 22 -4.02 5.87 6.02
C LEU A 22 -5.38 6.29 6.65
N ALA A 23 -5.46 7.35 7.44
CA ALA A 23 -6.71 7.75 8.13
C ALA A 23 -7.88 8.03 7.18
N GLU A 24 -7.60 8.25 5.89
CA GLU A 24 -8.62 8.32 4.84
C GLU A 24 -9.47 7.03 4.78
N LEU A 25 -8.91 5.86 5.13
CA LEU A 25 -9.65 4.58 5.17
C LEU A 25 -10.84 4.57 6.13
N ASP A 26 -10.87 5.43 7.17
CA ASP A 26 -11.88 5.37 8.24
C ASP A 26 -13.30 5.75 7.74
N GLY A 27 -13.42 6.30 6.52
CA GLY A 27 -14.70 6.68 5.89
C GLY A 27 -14.95 6.06 4.51
N ALA A 28 -14.10 5.13 4.07
CA ALA A 28 -14.13 4.60 2.71
C ALA A 28 -15.00 3.33 2.55
N SER A 29 -15.35 2.99 1.30
CA SER A 29 -16.12 1.79 0.96
C SER A 29 -15.20 0.72 0.38
N ASP A 30 -15.44 -0.56 0.66
CA ASP A 30 -14.53 -1.64 0.28
C ASP A 30 -14.52 -1.99 -1.23
N ASP A 31 -15.26 -1.24 -2.05
CA ASP A 31 -15.42 -1.49 -3.50
C ASP A 31 -14.23 -0.96 -4.35
N GLU A 32 -13.38 -0.08 -3.83
CA GLU A 32 -12.24 0.51 -4.55
C GLU A 32 -10.97 0.55 -3.68
N PRO A 33 -9.75 0.49 -4.26
CA PRO A 33 -8.51 0.67 -3.50
C PRO A 33 -8.46 2.08 -2.93
N ASP A 34 -8.43 2.14 -1.62
CA ASP A 34 -8.71 3.38 -0.93
C ASP A 34 -7.47 4.29 -0.84
N VAL A 35 -6.29 3.73 -0.60
CA VAL A 35 -5.02 4.47 -0.59
C VAL A 35 -3.84 3.64 -1.05
N GLY A 36 -2.80 4.29 -1.59
CA GLY A 36 -1.59 3.59 -2.03
C GLY A 36 -0.30 4.38 -1.91
N ALA A 37 0.83 3.67 -1.93
CA ALA A 37 2.17 4.25 -1.90
C ALA A 37 3.14 3.46 -2.78
N GLY A 38 4.02 4.17 -3.48
CA GLY A 38 4.97 3.58 -4.41
C GLY A 38 6.42 3.96 -4.17
N ASP A 39 7.30 2.98 -4.37
CA ASP A 39 8.74 3.17 -4.39
C ASP A 39 9.22 3.73 -5.75
N PRO A 40 10.47 4.18 -5.87
CA PRO A 40 11.02 4.64 -7.15
C PRO A 40 11.29 3.53 -8.19
N TYR A 41 11.28 2.27 -7.79
CA TYR A 41 11.67 1.11 -8.59
C TYR A 41 10.48 0.38 -9.22
N GLY A 42 9.25 0.76 -8.85
CA GLY A 42 8.01 0.30 -9.45
C GLY A 42 7.16 -0.57 -8.52
N TRP A 43 7.58 -0.84 -7.28
CA TRP A 43 6.72 -1.47 -6.30
C TRP A 43 5.67 -0.49 -5.78
N PHE A 44 4.45 -0.98 -5.66
CA PHE A 44 3.30 -0.21 -5.20
C PHE A 44 2.49 -1.04 -4.22
N VAL A 45 2.13 -0.44 -3.10
CA VAL A 45 1.24 -1.03 -2.11
C VAL A 45 -0.07 -0.25 -2.06
N THR A 46 -1.19 -0.94 -2.00
CA THR A 46 -2.53 -0.40 -1.74
C THR A 46 -3.11 -1.00 -0.48
N ALA A 47 -3.97 -0.23 0.19
CA ALA A 47 -4.76 -0.69 1.33
C ALA A 47 -6.23 -0.37 1.10
N TYR A 48 -7.09 -1.26 1.60
CA TYR A 48 -8.54 -1.19 1.56
C TYR A 48 -9.09 -1.06 2.98
N SER A 49 -10.27 -0.46 3.12
CA SER A 49 -10.97 -0.30 4.39
C SER A 49 -11.27 -1.64 5.12
N SER A 50 -11.40 -2.76 4.42
CA SER A 50 -11.47 -4.12 5.01
C SER A 50 -10.21 -4.57 5.75
N GLY A 51 -9.10 -3.84 5.62
CA GLY A 51 -7.78 -4.27 6.08
C GLY A 51 -7.08 -5.20 5.09
N THR A 52 -7.54 -5.25 3.84
CA THR A 52 -6.78 -5.89 2.75
C THR A 52 -5.63 -4.98 2.33
N VAL A 53 -4.45 -5.55 2.16
CA VAL A 53 -3.26 -4.87 1.64
C VAL A 53 -2.76 -5.65 0.43
N VAL A 54 -2.58 -4.95 -0.69
CA VAL A 54 -2.10 -5.54 -1.94
C VAL A 54 -0.77 -4.92 -2.31
N LEU A 55 0.19 -5.74 -2.70
CA LEU A 55 1.49 -5.33 -3.19
C LEU A 55 1.65 -5.83 -4.63
N ALA A 56 1.96 -4.91 -5.54
CA ALA A 56 2.16 -5.21 -6.96
C ALA A 56 3.34 -4.42 -7.54
N HIS A 57 3.83 -4.85 -8.70
CA HIS A 57 4.87 -4.14 -9.42
C HIS A 57 4.28 -3.47 -10.66
N ALA A 58 4.21 -2.14 -10.69
CA ALA A 58 3.53 -1.35 -11.73
C ALA A 58 4.06 -1.60 -13.15
N ALA A 59 5.36 -1.90 -13.30
CA ALA A 59 5.95 -2.23 -14.59
C ALA A 59 5.74 -3.71 -15.03
N ARG A 60 5.11 -4.55 -14.20
CA ARG A 60 4.90 -5.98 -14.44
C ARG A 60 3.45 -6.36 -14.15
N PRO A 61 2.48 -5.84 -14.93
CA PRO A 61 1.04 -6.04 -14.68
C PRO A 61 0.55 -7.48 -14.93
N HIS A 62 1.44 -8.39 -15.32
CA HIS A 62 1.13 -9.81 -15.51
C HIS A 62 1.75 -10.70 -14.43
N ASP A 63 2.57 -10.14 -13.54
CA ASP A 63 3.04 -10.85 -12.36
C ASP A 63 1.88 -10.95 -11.35
N PRO A 64 1.82 -12.02 -10.55
CA PRO A 64 0.79 -12.15 -9.51
C PRO A 64 0.86 -11.00 -8.50
N GLU A 65 -0.28 -10.66 -7.94
CA GLU A 65 -0.37 -9.71 -6.84
C GLU A 65 -0.09 -10.42 -5.52
N PHE A 66 0.51 -9.72 -4.57
CA PHE A 66 0.73 -10.24 -3.22
C PHE A 66 -0.31 -9.63 -2.30
N VAL A 67 -1.13 -10.48 -1.67
CA VAL A 67 -2.26 -10.05 -0.84
C VAL A 67 -2.08 -10.47 0.61
N LEU A 68 -2.34 -9.55 1.54
CA LEU A 68 -2.55 -9.81 2.96
C LEU A 68 -3.95 -9.35 3.35
N SER A 69 -4.68 -10.19 4.08
CA SER A 69 -6.01 -9.89 4.58
C SER A 69 -6.00 -9.60 6.07
N HIS A 70 -6.97 -8.82 6.55
CA HIS A 70 -7.16 -8.49 7.97
C HIS A 70 -5.94 -7.84 8.64
N VAL A 71 -5.19 -7.04 7.87
CA VAL A 71 -4.00 -6.35 8.35
C VAL A 71 -4.40 -5.21 9.30
N PRO A 72 -3.92 -5.20 10.55
CA PRO A 72 -4.17 -4.10 11.46
C PRO A 72 -3.54 -2.80 10.96
N ARG A 73 -4.16 -1.68 11.31
CA ARG A 73 -3.73 -0.34 10.86
C ARG A 73 -2.24 -0.03 11.07
N GLY A 74 -1.72 -0.37 12.25
CA GLY A 74 -0.30 -0.14 12.58
C GLY A 74 0.64 -0.99 11.74
N GLU A 75 0.21 -2.19 11.32
CA GLU A 75 0.96 -3.04 10.43
C GLU A 75 0.93 -2.52 8.99
N ALA A 76 -0.24 -2.07 8.50
CA ALA A 76 -0.36 -1.40 7.21
C ALA A 76 0.55 -0.16 7.12
N LEU A 77 0.59 0.66 8.18
CA LEU A 77 1.52 1.81 8.27
C LEU A 77 2.98 1.38 8.16
N THR A 78 3.34 0.27 8.79
CA THR A 78 4.70 -0.27 8.73
C THR A 78 5.05 -0.72 7.31
N ILE A 79 4.15 -1.46 6.66
CA ILE A 79 4.32 -1.92 5.26
C ILE A 79 4.49 -0.73 4.32
N PHE A 80 3.62 0.28 4.40
CA PHE A 80 3.71 1.48 3.55
C PHE A 80 5.04 2.22 3.76
N ALA A 81 5.52 2.31 5.00
CA ALA A 81 6.80 2.96 5.29
C ALA A 81 8.00 2.18 4.73
N GLU A 82 7.95 0.84 4.77
CA GLU A 82 8.99 -0.01 4.19
C GLU A 82 9.01 0.08 2.66
N VAL A 83 7.83 0.02 2.01
CA VAL A 83 7.72 0.20 0.55
C VAL A 83 8.23 1.58 0.13
N LEU A 84 7.80 2.66 0.80
CA LEU A 84 8.32 4.00 0.50
C LEU A 84 9.83 4.10 0.64
N ARG A 85 10.45 3.37 1.58
CA ARG A 85 11.91 3.34 1.75
C ARG A 85 12.63 2.42 0.76
N GLY A 86 11.89 1.60 0.02
CA GLY A 86 12.44 0.57 -0.86
C GLY A 86 12.96 -0.68 -0.11
N ASP A 87 12.54 -0.90 1.14
CA ASP A 87 12.94 -2.05 1.96
C ASP A 87 12.11 -3.30 1.63
N MET A 88 12.20 -3.74 0.38
CA MET A 88 11.35 -4.81 -0.14
C MET A 88 11.65 -6.19 0.47
N ASP A 89 12.86 -6.40 1.00
CA ASP A 89 13.20 -7.61 1.75
C ASP A 89 12.34 -7.72 3.02
N ALA A 90 12.18 -6.62 3.77
CA ALA A 90 11.28 -6.58 4.93
C ALA A 90 9.82 -6.76 4.51
N VAL A 91 9.38 -6.06 3.45
CA VAL A 91 8.01 -6.16 2.92
C VAL A 91 7.66 -7.62 2.62
N ARG A 92 8.51 -8.31 1.85
CA ARG A 92 8.27 -9.66 1.33
C ARG A 92 8.47 -10.78 2.36
N ALA A 93 9.02 -10.49 3.54
CA ALA A 93 9.15 -11.48 4.62
C ALA A 93 7.81 -11.85 5.29
N ARG A 94 6.74 -11.11 5.00
CA ARG A 94 5.37 -11.38 5.50
C ARG A 94 4.71 -12.55 4.76
N PRO A 95 3.68 -13.20 5.36
CA PRO A 95 3.03 -14.37 4.78
C PRO A 95 2.01 -13.98 3.69
N TRP A 96 2.48 -13.35 2.62
CA TRP A 96 1.66 -12.97 1.47
C TRP A 96 1.04 -14.19 0.78
N ILE A 97 -0.15 -14.00 0.23
CA ILE A 97 -0.79 -14.92 -0.71
C ILE A 97 -0.57 -14.36 -2.12
N GLU A 98 -0.14 -15.20 -3.06
CA GLU A 98 -0.04 -14.85 -4.48
C GLU A 98 -1.41 -15.10 -5.15
N GLU A 99 -1.97 -14.06 -5.77
CA GLU A 99 -3.24 -14.10 -6.51
C GLU A 99 -3.07 -13.72 -7.99
#